data_AF-A0A934Q601-F1
#
_entry.id   AF-A0A934Q601-F1
#
_cell.length_a   1.000
_cell.length_b   1.000
_cell.length_c   1.000
_cell.angle_alpha   90.00
_cell.angle_beta   90.00
_cell.angle_gamma   90.00
#
_symmetry.space_group_name_H-M   'P 1'
#
loop_
_entity.id
_entity.type
_entity.pdbx_description
1 polymer ?
#
loop_
_entity_poly.entity_id
_entity_poly.type
_entity_poly.pdbx_seq_one_letter_code
_entity_poly.pdbx_strand_id
1 'polypeptide(L)'
;MKEERFEHWYEACGTTAMLTSEEAFEAGWDFPPRMGAWGVVSSRTCGDCGIEQTLWWALTVEKKGIDGCTPRQRQVLARILNKVSD
;
A
#
# COMPACT_ATOMS: atom_id res chain seq x y z
N MET A 1 14.29 -15.35 15.80
CA MET A 1 13.50 -14.15 16.15
C MET A 1 12.08 -14.41 15.70
N LYS A 2 11.03 -14.13 16.48
CA LYS A 2 9.65 -14.27 15.99
C LYS A 2 9.40 -13.16 14.98
N GLU A 3 8.94 -13.52 13.79
CA GLU A 3 8.47 -12.51 12.83
C GLU A 3 7.25 -11.81 13.40
N GLU A 4 7.28 -10.48 13.38
CA GLU A 4 6.17 -9.64 13.83
C GLU A 4 5.08 -9.59 12.76
N ARG A 5 3.84 -9.85 13.16
CA ARG A 5 2.67 -9.70 12.29
C ARG A 5 2.15 -8.27 12.37
N PHE A 6 1.80 -7.70 11.23
CA PHE A 6 1.20 -6.37 11.15
C PHE A 6 0.10 -6.32 10.08
N GLU A 7 -0.68 -5.25 10.10
CA GLU A 7 -1.78 -5.06 9.17
C GLU A 7 -1.26 -4.73 7.78
N HIS A 8 -1.44 -5.69 6.87
CA HIS A 8 -1.35 -5.51 5.44
C HIS A 8 -2.71 -5.04 4.93
N TRP A 9 -2.70 -4.14 3.96
CA TRP A 9 -3.94 -3.54 3.47
C TRP A 9 -3.78 -3.10 2.03
N TYR A 10 -4.80 -3.34 1.21
CA TYR A 10 -4.76 -2.92 -0.19
C TYR A 10 -5.73 -1.80 -0.49
N GLU A 11 -5.19 -0.75 -1.12
CA GLU A 11 -5.90 0.50 -1.24
C GLU A 11 -7.01 0.52 -2.27
N ALA A 12 -7.06 -0.41 -3.24
CA ALA A 12 -8.13 -0.40 -4.25
C ALA A 12 -9.34 -1.22 -3.83
N CYS A 13 -9.15 -2.47 -3.38
CA CYS A 13 -10.27 -3.32 -2.95
C CYS A 13 -10.60 -3.19 -1.46
N GLY A 14 -9.67 -2.70 -0.63
CA GLY A 14 -9.89 -2.49 0.81
C GLY A 14 -9.62 -3.73 1.67
N THR A 15 -9.16 -4.83 1.08
CA THR A 15 -8.77 -6.03 1.83
C THR A 15 -7.69 -5.69 2.86
N THR A 16 -7.85 -6.23 4.07
CA THR A 16 -6.84 -6.17 5.13
C THR A 16 -6.53 -7.57 5.66
N ALA A 17 -5.32 -7.78 6.14
CA ALA A 17 -4.88 -9.05 6.74
C ALA A 17 -3.77 -8.83 7.77
N MET A 18 -3.78 -9.60 8.86
CA MET A 18 -2.70 -9.61 9.86
C MET A 18 -1.73 -10.75 9.55
N LEU A 19 -0.64 -10.44 8.87
CA LEU A 19 0.33 -11.39 8.33
C LEU A 19 1.75 -11.00 8.74
N THR A 20 2.69 -11.95 8.71
CA THR A 20 4.11 -11.60 8.66
C THR A 20 4.45 -11.11 7.26
N SER A 21 5.60 -10.43 7.11
CA SER A 21 6.07 -10.02 5.79
C SER A 21 6.32 -11.19 4.84
N GLU A 22 6.71 -12.36 5.36
CA GLU A 22 6.89 -13.58 4.57
C GLU A 22 5.54 -14.08 4.06
N GLU A 23 4.57 -14.27 4.97
CA GLU A 23 3.23 -14.74 4.64
C GLU A 23 2.55 -13.86 3.59
N ALA A 24 2.69 -12.55 3.72
CA ALA A 24 2.14 -11.60 2.76
C ALA A 24 2.82 -11.71 1.39
N PHE A 25 4.16 -11.79 1.36
CA PHE A 25 4.90 -11.95 0.11
C PHE A 25 4.56 -13.25 -0.61
N GLU A 26 4.49 -14.37 0.13
CA GLU A 26 4.07 -15.67 -0.42
C GLU A 26 2.62 -15.63 -0.95
N ALA A 27 1.75 -14.84 -0.32
CA ALA A 27 0.39 -14.59 -0.79
C ALA A 27 0.31 -13.56 -1.94
N GLY A 28 1.44 -13.10 -2.48
CA GLY A 28 1.49 -12.18 -3.63
C GLY A 28 1.30 -10.69 -3.28
N TRP A 29 1.47 -10.31 -2.01
CA TRP A 29 1.39 -8.91 -1.61
C TRP A 29 2.71 -8.19 -1.84
N ASP A 30 2.64 -7.06 -2.53
CA ASP A 30 3.79 -6.17 -2.75
C ASP A 30 3.97 -5.20 -1.57
N PHE A 31 4.23 -5.73 -0.37
CA PHE A 31 4.40 -4.94 0.86
C PHE A 31 5.85 -4.91 1.37
N PRO A 32 6.27 -3.81 2.02
CA PRO A 32 7.56 -3.76 2.70
C PRO A 32 7.66 -4.76 3.86
N PRO A 33 8.88 -5.21 4.22
CA PRO A 33 10.17 -4.90 3.59
C PRO A 33 10.51 -5.80 2.39
N ARG A 34 9.68 -6.81 2.07
CA ARG A 34 9.96 -7.73 0.97
C ARG A 34 9.87 -7.06 -0.39
N MET A 35 8.92 -6.14 -0.53
CA MET A 35 8.69 -5.34 -1.73
C MET A 35 8.60 -3.86 -1.37
N GLY A 36 9.45 -3.03 -1.98
CA GLY A 36 9.54 -1.60 -1.67
C GLY A 36 10.14 -1.30 -0.29
N ALA A 37 9.82 -0.12 0.26
CA ALA A 37 10.35 0.36 1.53
C ALA A 37 9.29 1.12 2.34
N TRP A 38 9.40 1.09 3.66
CA TRP A 38 8.55 1.86 4.58
C TRP A 38 8.65 3.36 4.30
N GLY A 39 7.52 4.07 4.39
CA GLY A 39 7.48 5.51 4.11
C GLY A 39 7.57 5.88 2.62
N VAL A 40 7.72 4.91 1.72
CA VAL A 40 7.84 5.15 0.28
C VAL A 40 6.56 4.73 -0.43
N VAL A 41 5.99 5.64 -1.23
CA VAL A 41 4.87 5.32 -2.12
C VAL A 41 5.36 4.37 -3.22
N SER A 42 4.77 3.19 -3.28
CA SER A 42 5.12 2.11 -4.21
C SER A 42 3.86 1.45 -4.78
N SER A 43 4.02 0.70 -5.88
CA SER A 43 2.96 -0.08 -6.52
C SER A 43 2.61 -1.30 -5.65
N ARG A 44 1.80 -1.10 -4.61
CA ARG A 44 1.39 -2.17 -3.70
C ARG A 44 0.19 -2.92 -4.28
N THR A 45 0.08 -4.21 -4.06
CA THR A 45 -1.10 -5.04 -4.40
C THR A 45 -1.37 -6.07 -3.32
N CYS A 46 -2.58 -6.65 -3.31
CA CYS A 46 -2.96 -7.83 -2.51
C CYS A 46 -2.83 -9.16 -3.25
N GLY A 47 -2.18 -9.20 -4.42
CA GLY A 47 -2.05 -10.41 -5.24
C GLY A 47 -3.23 -10.68 -6.18
N ASP A 48 -4.45 -10.32 -5.77
CA ASP A 48 -5.66 -10.50 -6.60
C ASP A 48 -6.01 -9.30 -7.49
N CYS A 49 -5.43 -8.13 -7.20
CA CYS A 49 -5.77 -6.89 -7.87
C CYS A 49 -4.60 -6.33 -8.68
N GLY A 50 -4.90 -5.62 -9.77
CA GLY A 50 -3.92 -4.81 -10.49
C GLY A 50 -3.57 -3.52 -9.74
N ILE A 51 -2.53 -2.82 -10.21
CA ILE A 51 -1.96 -1.62 -9.56
C ILE A 51 -2.57 -0.30 -10.06
N GLU A 52 -3.44 -0.33 -11.05
CA GLU A 52 -3.93 0.85 -11.79
C GLU A 52 -4.74 1.82 -10.91
N GLN A 53 -5.30 1.32 -9.81
CA GLN A 53 -6.09 2.10 -8.87
C GLN A 53 -5.25 2.63 -7.69
N THR A 54 -3.96 2.30 -7.62
CA THR A 54 -3.09 2.70 -6.52
C THR A 54 -2.77 4.19 -6.55
N LEU A 55 -2.42 4.76 -5.38
CA LEU A 55 -1.82 6.08 -5.29
C LEU A 55 -0.56 6.17 -6.15
N TRP A 56 0.28 5.13 -6.13
CA TRP A 56 1.50 5.11 -6.92
C TRP A 56 1.22 5.27 -8.42
N TRP A 57 0.19 4.61 -8.94
CA TRP A 57 -0.21 4.74 -10.34
C TRP A 57 -0.70 6.16 -10.67
N ALA A 58 -1.55 6.73 -9.82
CA ALA A 58 -2.03 8.10 -10.00
C ALA A 58 -0.87 9.12 -10.06
N LEU A 59 0.12 8.99 -9.18
CA LEU A 59 1.27 9.91 -9.15
C LEU A 59 2.26 9.65 -10.29
N THR A 60 2.57 8.38 -10.55
CA THR A 60 3.71 8.01 -11.40
C THR A 60 3.31 7.83 -12.85
N VAL A 61 2.14 7.22 -13.11
CA VAL A 61 1.67 6.92 -14.46
C VAL A 61 0.74 8.02 -14.96
N GLU A 62 -0.28 8.37 -14.18
CA GLU A 62 -1.24 9.42 -14.56
C GLU A 62 -0.72 10.85 -14.34
N LYS A 63 0.45 11.00 -13.67
CA LYS A 63 1.09 12.29 -13.37
C LYS A 63 0.20 13.26 -12.60
N LYS A 64 -0.74 12.75 -11.79
CA LYS A 64 -1.59 13.58 -10.93
C LYS A 64 -0.76 14.20 -9.82
N GLY A 65 -1.04 15.47 -9.53
CA GLY A 65 -0.66 16.07 -8.24
C GLY A 65 -1.52 15.51 -7.10
N ILE A 66 -1.06 15.71 -5.85
CA ILE A 66 -1.78 15.23 -4.64
C ILE A 66 -3.21 15.77 -4.57
N ASP A 67 -3.42 17.03 -4.97
CA ASP A 67 -4.74 17.67 -4.96
C ASP A 67 -5.72 17.00 -5.94
N GLY A 68 -5.20 16.42 -7.03
CA GLY A 68 -5.98 15.67 -8.02
C GLY A 68 -6.22 14.21 -7.65
N CYS A 69 -5.66 13.72 -6.54
CA CYS A 69 -5.89 12.36 -6.06
C CYS A 69 -7.30 12.22 -5.47
N THR A 70 -7.80 11.00 -5.40
CA THR A 70 -9.08 10.73 -4.71
C THR A 70 -8.91 10.88 -3.19
N PRO A 71 -9.99 11.07 -2.42
CA PRO A 71 -9.92 11.07 -0.95
C PRO A 71 -9.24 9.81 -0.39
N ARG A 72 -9.50 8.65 -0.99
CA ARG A 72 -8.90 7.37 -0.60
C ARG A 72 -7.40 7.33 -0.83
N GLN A 73 -6.93 7.79 -1.99
CA GLN A 73 -5.50 7.89 -2.30
C GLN A 73 -4.77 8.88 -1.39
N ARG A 74 -5.43 9.96 -0.94
CA ARG A 74 -4.85 10.86 0.08
C ARG A 74 -4.77 10.21 1.46
N GLN A 75 -5.76 9.44 1.88
CA GLN A 75 -5.68 8.65 3.11
C GLN A 75 -4.54 7.62 3.05
N VAL A 76 -4.33 7.02 1.88
CA VAL A 76 -3.20 6.12 1.65
C VAL A 76 -1.87 6.81 1.85
N LEU A 77 -1.70 8.00 1.26
CA LEU A 77 -0.49 8.79 1.44
C LEU A 77 -0.23 9.09 2.92
N ALA A 78 -1.27 9.53 3.64
CA ALA A 78 -1.19 9.81 5.07
C ALA A 78 -0.73 8.56 5.84
N ARG A 79 -1.33 7.40 5.56
CA ARG A 79 -0.97 6.12 6.18
C ARG A 79 0.46 5.68 5.89
N ILE A 80 0.94 5.82 4.65
CA ILE A 80 2.34 5.51 4.30
C ILE A 80 3.32 6.42 5.04
N LEU A 81 2.97 7.72 5.15
CA LEU A 81 3.79 8.71 5.87
C LEU A 81 3.67 8.61 7.40
N ASN A 82 2.93 7.62 7.93
CA ASN A 82 2.59 7.49 9.36
C ASN A 82 1.90 8.73 9.94
N LYS A 83 1.25 9.55 9.09
CA LYS A 83 0.34 10.59 9.53
C LYS A 83 -1.03 9.95 9.70
N VAL A 84 -1.41 9.61 10.92
CA VAL A 84 -2.82 9.32 11.22
C VAL A 84 -3.56 10.64 11.04
N SER A 85 -4.43 10.72 10.03
CA SER A 85 -5.37 11.84 9.91
C SER A 85 -6.55 11.49 10.81
N ASP A 86 -6.78 12.32 11.82
CA ASP A 86 -7.98 12.30 12.67
C ASP A 86 -9.26 12.44 11.82
#